data_AF-A0A636QC30-F1
#
_entry.id   AF-A0A636QC30-F1
#
_cell.length_a   1.000
_cell.length_b   1.000
_cell.length_c   1.000
_cell.angle_alpha   90.00
_cell.angle_beta   90.00
_cell.angle_gamma   90.00
#
_symmetry.space_group_name_H-M   'P 1'
#
loop_
_entity.id
_entity.type
_entity.pdbx_description
1 polymer ?
#
loop_
_entity_poly.entity_id
_entity_poly.type
_entity_poly.pdbx_seq_one_letter_code
_entity_poly.pdbx_strand_id
1 'polypeptide(L)'
;MSGINPVFLVRKAKKSSGQKDAVLWCSDDFEAANATLDYLLIKSGAKLKDYFKAVATNFPVVNELPPEGELSLTFCDYYQLAKDNMTWTQIPGVTLPSSEAAAA
;
A
#
# COMPACT_ATOMS: atom_id res chain seq x y z
N MET A 1 25.76 4.75 6.58
CA MET A 1 24.64 4.33 5.72
C MET A 1 23.53 5.32 5.99
N SER A 2 23.43 6.37 5.17
CA SER A 2 22.51 7.49 5.42
C SER A 2 21.08 6.94 5.48
N GLY A 3 20.44 7.11 6.64
CA GLY A 3 19.13 6.56 6.95
C GLY A 3 18.05 7.19 6.07
N ILE A 4 17.70 6.50 4.99
CA ILE A 4 16.46 6.78 4.27
C ILE A 4 15.35 6.12 5.09
N ASN A 5 14.46 6.94 5.63
CA ASN A 5 13.27 6.42 6.30
C ASN A 5 12.37 5.76 5.25
N PRO A 6 11.90 4.54 5.46
CA PRO A 6 11.04 3.88 4.50
C PRO A 6 9.76 4.68 4.31
N VAL A 7 9.40 4.89 3.04
CA VAL A 7 8.17 5.58 2.67
C VAL A 7 7.08 4.57 2.40
N PHE A 8 5.93 4.73 3.05
CA PHE A 8 4.75 3.91 2.81
C PHE A 8 3.71 4.72 2.04
N LEU A 9 3.53 4.38 0.78
CA LEU A 9 2.61 5.04 -0.13
C LEU A 9 1.32 4.24 -0.28
N VAL A 10 0.21 4.98 -0.33
CA VAL A 10 -1.09 4.44 -0.70
C VAL A 10 -1.73 5.24 -1.81
N ARG A 11 -2.21 4.52 -2.82
CA ARG A 11 -3.07 5.00 -3.89
C ARG A 11 -4.46 4.46 -3.69
N LYS A 12 -5.35 5.31 -3.19
CA LYS A 12 -6.78 4.96 -3.13
C LYS A 12 -7.35 4.87 -4.54
N ALA A 13 -8.10 3.82 -4.83
CA ALA A 13 -8.88 3.68 -6.04
C ALA A 13 -10.14 4.55 -5.94
N LYS A 14 -10.62 5.03 -7.09
CA LYS A 14 -11.93 5.68 -7.17
C LYS A 14 -13.01 4.62 -7.07
N LYS A 15 -14.04 4.86 -6.25
CA LYS A 15 -15.20 3.96 -6.16
C LYS A 15 -15.85 3.67 -7.52
N SER A 16 -15.76 4.61 -8.46
CA SER A 16 -16.29 4.48 -9.83
C SER A 16 -15.51 3.49 -10.71
N SER A 17 -14.26 3.15 -10.37
CA SER A 17 -13.43 2.25 -11.18
C SER A 17 -13.59 0.78 -10.80
N GLY A 18 -14.16 0.48 -9.62
CA GLY A 18 -14.26 -0.89 -9.10
C GLY A 18 -12.90 -1.51 -8.75
N GLN A 19 -11.83 -0.72 -8.76
CA GLN A 19 -10.48 -1.18 -8.41
C GLN A 19 -10.27 -1.18 -6.90
N LYS A 20 -9.31 -2.00 -6.44
CA LYS A 20 -8.87 -2.00 -5.05
C LYS A 20 -7.83 -0.93 -4.80
N ASP A 21 -7.76 -0.46 -3.56
CA ASP A 21 -6.71 0.44 -3.12
C ASP A 21 -5.35 -0.28 -3.19
N ALA A 22 -4.34 0.47 -3.63
CA ALA A 22 -3.00 -0.03 -3.81
C ALA A 22 -2.07 0.58 -2.77
N VAL A 23 -1.24 -0.26 -2.15
CA VAL A 23 -0.15 0.20 -1.28
C VAL A 23 1.18 -0.29 -1.81
N LEU A 24 2.21 0.51 -1.56
CA LEU A 24 3.59 0.15 -1.84
C LEU A 24 4.49 0.84 -0.82
N TRP A 25 5.55 0.17 -0.41
CA TRP A 25 6.59 0.79 0.38
C TRP A 25 7.97 0.45 -0.14
N CYS A 26 8.90 1.36 0.07
CA CYS A 26 10.32 1.16 -0.22
C CYS A 26 11.17 2.08 0.65
N SER A 27 12.42 1.68 0.85
CA SER A 27 13.45 2.42 1.58
C SER A 27 14.14 3.44 0.67
N ASP A 28 13.35 4.12 -0.16
CA ASP A 28 13.75 5.10 -1.16
C ASP A 28 13.05 6.45 -0.92
N ASP A 29 13.40 7.46 -1.71
CA ASP A 29 12.71 8.75 -1.69
C ASP A 29 11.25 8.64 -2.18
N PHE A 30 10.40 9.55 -1.71
CA PHE A 30 8.98 9.63 -2.10
C PHE A 30 8.77 9.62 -3.63
N GLU A 31 9.62 10.33 -4.37
CA GLU A 31 9.55 10.42 -5.83
C GLU A 31 9.75 9.05 -6.49
N ALA A 32 10.77 8.31 -6.05
CA ALA A 32 11.10 6.98 -6.57
C ALA A 32 10.02 5.96 -6.19
N ALA A 33 9.58 5.98 -4.94
CA ALA A 33 8.48 5.14 -4.47
C ALA A 33 7.19 5.38 -5.28
N ASN A 34 6.86 6.65 -5.53
CA ASN A 34 5.66 7.02 -6.28
C ASN A 34 5.76 6.55 -7.74
N ALA A 35 6.93 6.68 -8.36
CA ALA A 35 7.17 6.17 -9.71
C ALA A 35 7.02 4.65 -9.79
N THR A 36 7.54 3.91 -8.81
CA THR A 36 7.40 2.44 -8.72
C THR A 36 5.94 2.03 -8.53
N LEU A 37 5.22 2.68 -7.63
CA LEU A 37 3.79 2.45 -7.40
C LEU A 37 2.98 2.67 -8.69
N ASP A 38 3.24 3.78 -9.39
CA ASP A 38 2.58 4.10 -10.65
C ASP A 38 2.91 3.08 -11.75
N TYR A 39 4.17 2.66 -11.85
CA TYR A 39 4.61 1.62 -12.78
C TYR A 39 3.91 0.29 -12.53
N LEU A 40 3.86 -0.17 -11.28
CA LEU A 40 3.25 -1.45 -10.91
C LEU A 40 1.74 -1.44 -11.10
N LEU A 41 1.08 -0.32 -10.80
CA LEU A 41 -0.33 -0.14 -11.11
C LEU A 41 -0.59 -0.31 -12.62
N ILE A 42 0.16 0.41 -13.46
CA ILE A 42 0.04 0.29 -14.92
C ILE A 42 0.31 -1.16 -15.37
N LYS A 43 1.36 -1.79 -14.81
CA LYS A 43 1.73 -3.18 -15.12
C LYS A 43 0.65 -4.19 -14.74
N SER A 44 -0.10 -3.94 -13.66
CA SER A 44 -1.26 -4.76 -13.28
C SER A 44 -2.48 -4.59 -14.20
N GLY A 45 -2.43 -3.64 -15.14
CA GLY A 45 -3.55 -3.26 -16.01
C GLY A 45 -4.43 -2.14 -15.41
N ALA A 46 -4.04 -1.59 -14.27
CA ALA A 46 -4.74 -0.49 -13.63
C ALA A 46 -4.37 0.86 -14.28
N LYS A 47 -5.34 1.76 -14.40
CA LYS A 47 -5.10 3.09 -15.00
C LYS A 47 -4.93 4.12 -13.90
N LEU A 48 -3.83 4.87 -13.90
CA LEU A 48 -3.57 5.89 -12.87
C LEU A 48 -4.66 6.95 -12.73
N LYS A 49 -5.45 7.22 -13.79
CA LYS A 49 -6.61 8.12 -13.76
C LYS A 49 -7.74 7.63 -12.85
N ASP A 50 -7.80 6.32 -12.61
CA ASP A 50 -8.81 5.63 -11.82
C ASP A 50 -8.42 5.58 -10.33
N TYR A 51 -7.27 6.13 -9.98
CA TYR A 51 -6.76 6.22 -8.62
C TYR A 51 -6.50 7.69 -8.25
N PHE A 52 -6.50 7.98 -6.96
CA PHE A 52 -6.10 9.27 -6.43
C PHE A 52 -4.57 9.41 -6.42
N LYS A 53 -4.06 10.60 -6.09
CA LYS A 53 -2.62 10.81 -5.89
C LYS A 53 -2.13 9.89 -4.77
N ALA A 54 -0.89 9.38 -4.92
CA ALA A 54 -0.26 8.64 -3.84
C ALA A 54 -0.10 9.55 -2.62
N VAL A 55 -0.40 8.99 -1.45
CA VAL A 55 -0.25 9.68 -0.17
C VAL A 55 0.76 8.91 0.65
N ALA A 56 1.77 9.60 1.16
CA ALA A 56 2.68 9.04 2.16
C ALA A 56 1.97 8.98 3.51
N THR A 57 2.01 7.80 4.13
CA THR A 57 1.37 7.50 5.41
C THR A 57 2.43 6.98 6.37
N ASN A 58 2.07 6.89 7.66
CA ASN A 58 2.97 6.30 8.65
C ASN A 58 3.22 4.83 8.30
N PHE A 59 4.47 4.42 8.43
CA PHE A 59 4.87 3.04 8.18
C PHE A 59 4.17 2.11 9.19
N PRO A 60 3.28 1.20 8.74
CA PRO A 60 2.62 0.27 9.65
C PRO A 60 3.63 -0.76 10.14
N VAL A 61 3.83 -0.89 11.44
CA VAL A 61 4.70 -1.94 12.01
C VAL A 61 3.86 -3.22 12.17
N VAL A 62 3.62 -3.91 11.06
CA VAL A 62 2.83 -5.15 11.01
C VAL A 62 3.61 -6.25 10.28
N ASN A 63 3.34 -7.51 10.64
CA ASN A 63 4.02 -8.66 10.00
C ASN A 63 3.53 -8.93 8.57
N GLU A 64 2.33 -8.44 8.21
CA GLU A 64 1.67 -8.66 6.92
C GLU A 64 2.02 -7.60 5.86
N LEU A 65 3.17 -6.94 6.01
CA LEU A 65 3.64 -5.99 5.01
C LEU A 65 4.05 -6.73 3.73
N PRO A 66 3.77 -6.17 2.54
CA PRO A 66 4.29 -6.74 1.31
C PRO A 66 5.83 -6.66 1.27
N PRO A 67 6.49 -7.37 0.35
CA PRO A 67 7.91 -7.17 0.08
C PRO A 67 8.21 -5.73 -0.34
N GLU A 68 9.43 -5.28 -0.06
CA GLU A 68 9.90 -3.96 -0.43
C GLU A 68 9.83 -3.76 -1.95
N GLY A 69 9.21 -2.66 -2.40
CA GLY A 69 9.04 -2.34 -3.81
C GLY A 69 7.95 -3.16 -4.50
N GLU A 70 7.13 -3.92 -3.77
CA GLU A 70 5.99 -4.66 -4.33
C GLU A 70 4.65 -3.96 -4.07
N LEU A 71 3.76 -4.08 -5.05
CA LEU A 71 2.39 -3.56 -5.00
C LEU A 71 1.51 -4.54 -4.24
N SER A 72 0.90 -4.09 -3.16
CA SER A 72 -0.15 -4.86 -2.48
C SER A 72 -1.51 -4.23 -2.68
N LEU A 73 -2.45 -5.08 -3.12
CA LEU A 73 -3.88 -4.74 -3.28
C LEU A 73 -4.74 -5.36 -2.18
N THR A 74 -4.15 -6.22 -1.35
CA THR A 74 -4.83 -6.94 -0.27
C THR A 74 -4.61 -6.28 1.08
N PHE A 75 -3.58 -5.45 1.25
CA PHE A 75 -3.31 -4.75 2.50
C PHE A 75 -4.51 -3.93 2.98
N CYS A 76 -5.17 -3.21 2.05
CA CYS A 76 -6.37 -2.42 2.35
C CYS A 76 -7.61 -3.26 2.65
N ASP A 77 -7.60 -4.57 2.38
CA ASP A 77 -8.67 -5.49 2.79
C ASP A 77 -8.59 -5.78 4.31
N TYR A 78 -7.41 -5.65 4.91
CA TYR A 78 -7.14 -5.93 6.33
C TYR A 78 -6.97 -4.69 7.18
N TYR A 79 -6.37 -3.65 6.61
CA TYR A 79 -6.05 -2.41 7.30
C TYR A 79 -6.75 -1.24 6.61
N GLN A 80 -7.21 -0.29 7.41
CA GLN A 80 -7.78 0.96 6.94
C GLN A 80 -7.05 2.13 7.58
N LEU A 81 -6.95 3.21 6.82
CA LEU A 81 -6.47 4.47 7.36
C LEU A 81 -7.44 5.00 8.42
N ALA A 82 -6.89 5.44 9.55
CA ALA A 82 -7.63 6.11 10.59
C ALA A 82 -8.12 7.49 10.12
N LYS A 83 -8.82 8.21 11.00
CA LYS A 83 -9.39 9.54 10.67
C LYS A 83 -8.34 10.57 10.24
N ASP A 84 -7.10 10.37 10.66
CA ASP A 84 -5.95 11.21 10.29
C ASP A 84 -5.47 10.96 8.84
N ASN A 85 -5.92 9.90 8.17
CA ASN A 85 -5.40 9.45 6.88
C ASN A 85 -3.87 9.24 6.87
N MET A 86 -3.27 9.01 8.03
CA MET A 86 -1.83 8.80 8.19
C MET A 86 -1.54 7.49 8.91
N THR A 87 -2.37 7.09 9.88
CA THR A 87 -2.15 5.88 10.67
C THR A 87 -2.97 4.73 10.13
N TRP A 88 -2.34 3.59 9.88
CA TRP A 88 -3.02 2.35 9.51
C TRP A 88 -3.52 1.63 10.76
N THR A 89 -4.79 1.23 10.72
CA THR A 89 -5.45 0.50 11.80
C THR A 89 -6.07 -0.76 11.22
N GLN A 90 -5.92 -1.89 11.90
CA GLN A 90 -6.57 -3.12 11.48
C GLN A 90 -8.09 -2.93 11.50
N ILE A 91 -8.76 -3.39 10.45
CA ILE A 91 -10.21 -3.35 10.36
C ILE A 91 -10.77 -4.35 11.37
N PRO A 92 -11.61 -3.92 12.32
CA PRO A 92 -12.17 -4.80 13.32
C PRO A 92 -13.03 -5.89 12.66
N GLY A 93 -12.76 -7.15 13.00
CA GLY A 93 -13.47 -8.31 12.45
C GLY A 93 -12.84 -8.92 11.19
N VAL A 94 -11.77 -8.33 10.64
CA VAL A 94 -11.03 -8.96 9.54
C VAL A 94 -9.95 -9.89 10.13
N THR A 95 -9.97 -11.14 9.68
CA THR A 95 -8.95 -12.14 10.02
C THR A 95 -7.72 -11.86 9.16
N LEU A 96 -6.60 -11.52 9.80
CA LEU A 96 -5.32 -11.44 9.10
C LEU A 96 -4.96 -12.83 8.59
N PRO A 97 -4.40 -12.95 7.39
CA PRO A 97 -3.79 -14.21 7.00
C PRO A 97 -2.65 -14.41 8.00
N SER A 98 -2.80 -15.34 8.95
CA SER A 98 -1.64 -15.76 9.73
C SER A 98 -0.60 -16.23 8.72
N SER A 99 0.64 -15.77 8.89
CA SER A 99 1.84 -16.07 8.10
C SER A 99 1.99 -17.52 7.59
N GLU A 100 1.24 -18.49 8.13
CA GLU A 100 1.12 -19.88 7.67
C GLU A 100 0.58 -20.09 6.24
N ALA A 101 -0.08 -19.12 5.59
CA ALA A 101 -0.69 -19.34 4.27
C ALA A 101 0.15 -18.85 3.06
N ALA A 102 1.24 -18.11 3.25
CA ALA A 102 2.05 -17.57 2.14
C ALA A 102 3.10 -18.55 1.58
N ALA A 103 3.13 -19.81 2.06
CA ALA A 103 4.16 -20.80 1.71
C ALA A 103 3.62 -22.02 0.95
N ALA A 104 2.50 -21.91 0.21
CA ALA A 104 1.99 -22.99 -0.64
C ALA A 104 2.39 -22.80 -2.11
#